data_AF-A0A1Q6XCE5-F1
#
_entry.id   AF-A0A1Q6XCE5-F1
#
_cell.length_a   1.000
_cell.length_b   1.000
_cell.length_c   1.000
_cell.angle_alpha   90.00
_cell.angle_beta   90.00
_cell.angle_gamma   90.00
#
_symmetry.space_group_name_H-M   'P 1'
#
loop_
_entity.id
_entity.type
_entity.pdbx_description
1 polymer ?
#
loop_
_entity_poly.entity_id
_entity_poly.type
_entity_poly.pdbx_seq_one_letter_code
_entity_poly.pdbx_strand_id
1 'polypeptide(L)' 'MGVAEDAKREPQAVVCECSDPSCRELVEITPDERDFVRRVPNRRVVRVGHADYENERVLMEEPGRFQVVERF' A
#
# COMPACT_ATOMS: atom_id res chain seq x y z
N MET A 1 -16.34 -16.88 28.40
CA MET A 1 -16.58 -15.73 27.50
C MET A 1 -15.40 -15.68 26.55
N GLY A 2 -15.52 -16.39 25.42
CA GLY A 2 -14.53 -16.38 24.36
C GLY A 2 -14.96 -15.40 23.29
N VAL A 3 -14.05 -14.51 22.91
CA VAL A 3 -13.70 -14.07 21.55
C VAL A 3 -12.63 -12.98 21.71
N ALA A 4 -11.38 -13.40 21.86
CA ALA A 4 -10.25 -12.52 21.52
C ALA A 4 -10.00 -12.74 20.04
N GLU A 5 -10.96 -12.24 19.26
CA GLU A 5 -10.88 -11.81 17.87
C GLU A 5 -9.60 -12.28 17.16
N ASP A 6 -9.72 -13.38 16.41
CA ASP A 6 -8.98 -13.55 15.17
C ASP A 6 -9.13 -12.26 14.37
N ALA A 7 -8.22 -11.31 14.57
CA ALA A 7 -8.00 -10.16 13.72
C ALA A 7 -7.52 -10.72 12.37
N LYS A 8 -8.51 -11.22 11.63
CA LYS A 8 -8.48 -11.88 10.35
C LYS A 8 -7.46 -11.14 9.50
N ARG A 9 -6.32 -11.80 9.22
CA ARG A 9 -5.21 -11.26 8.42
C ARG A 9 -5.63 -11.26 6.93
N GLU A 10 -6.78 -10.67 6.64
CA GLU A 10 -7.37 -10.67 5.31
C GLU A 10 -6.72 -9.54 4.51
N PRO A 11 -6.33 -9.80 3.26
CA PRO A 11 -5.99 -8.72 2.37
C PRO A 11 -7.18 -7.79 2.22
N GLN A 12 -6.94 -6.48 2.32
CA GLN A 12 -7.92 -5.44 2.11
C GLN A 12 -7.56 -4.68 0.85
N ALA A 13 -8.56 -4.37 0.04
CA ALA A 13 -8.37 -3.49 -1.10
C ALA A 13 -8.24 -2.04 -0.64
N VAL A 14 -7.13 -1.40 -0.98
CA VAL A 14 -6.92 0.05 -0.83
C VAL A 14 -6.85 0.70 -2.19
N VAL A 15 -7.21 1.97 -2.28
CA VAL A 15 -7.07 2.71 -3.54
C VAL A 15 -5.60 3.06 -3.75
N CYS A 16 -5.12 2.90 -4.99
CA CYS A 16 -3.79 3.32 -5.42
C CYS A 16 -3.61 4.83 -5.20
N GLU A 17 -2.61 5.19 -4.40
CA GLU A 17 -2.31 6.59 -4.06
C GLU A 17 -1.15 7.16 -4.89
N CYS A 18 -1.08 6.78 -6.18
CA CYS A 18 -0.05 7.29 -7.08
C CYS A 18 -0.25 8.79 -7.38
N SER A 19 0.72 9.40 -8.04
CA SER A 19 0.66 10.81 -8.43
C SER A 19 -0.47 11.14 -9.43
N ASP A 20 -1.12 10.15 -10.04
CA ASP A 20 -2.27 10.36 -10.92
C ASP A 20 -3.60 10.50 -10.12
N PRO A 21 -4.26 11.68 -10.16
CA PRO A 21 -5.50 11.93 -9.39
C PRO A 21 -6.73 11.24 -9.98
N SER A 22 -6.65 10.68 -11.19
CA SER A 22 -7.75 9.92 -11.82
C SER A 22 -7.62 8.42 -11.56
N CYS A 23 -6.51 7.97 -10.97
CA CYS A 23 -6.29 6.58 -10.64
C CYS A 23 -7.24 6.12 -9.55
N ARG A 24 -7.98 5.05 -9.83
CA ARG A 24 -8.90 4.38 -8.90
C ARG A 24 -8.62 2.88 -8.83
N GLU A 25 -7.41 2.47 -9.20
CA GLU A 25 -6.98 1.08 -9.13
C GLU A 25 -7.04 0.61 -7.68
N LEU A 26 -7.61 -0.58 -7.47
CA LEU A 26 -7.67 -1.21 -6.17
C LEU A 26 -6.49 -2.15 -6.01
N VAL A 27 -5.80 -2.00 -4.89
CA VAL A 27 -4.61 -2.74 -4.54
C VAL A 27 -4.89 -3.55 -3.29
N GLU A 28 -4.69 -4.86 -3.36
CA GLU A 28 -4.85 -5.74 -2.21
C GLU A 28 -3.60 -5.72 -1.35
N ILE A 29 -3.72 -5.26 -0.11
CA ILE A 29 -2.65 -5.29 0.90
C ILE A 29 -3.10 -6.03 2.15
N THR A 30 -2.20 -6.80 2.74
CA THR A 30 -2.39 -7.39 4.06
C THR A 30 -2.32 -6.31 5.15
N PRO A 31 -2.89 -6.56 6.34
CA PRO A 31 -2.76 -5.64 7.46
C PRO A 31 -1.31 -5.39 7.90
N ASP A 32 -0.38 -6.30 7.61
CA ASP A 32 1.06 -6.14 7.92
C ASP A 32 1.69 -5.08 7.02
N GLU A 33 1.43 -5.15 5.71
CA GLU A 33 1.89 -4.16 4.74
C GLU A 33 1.23 -2.79 4.98
N ARG A 34 -0.07 -2.80 5.34
CA ARG A 34 -0.76 -1.58 5.76
C ARG A 34 -0.11 -0.94 6.99
N ASP A 35 0.27 -1.74 8.00
CA ASP A 35 0.97 -1.24 9.18
C ASP A 35 2.33 -0.65 8.78
N PHE A 36 3.09 -1.34 7.92
CA PHE A 36 4.36 -0.86 7.39
C PHE A 36 4.25 0.50 6.68
N VAL A 37 3.20 0.70 5.88
CA VAL A 37 2.90 1.98 5.23
C VAL A 37 2.49 3.01 6.28
N ARG A 38 1.53 2.70 7.14
CA ARG A 38 1.03 3.61 8.19
C ARG A 38 2.08 4.01 9.22
N ARG A 39 3.16 3.23 9.35
CA ARG A 39 4.30 3.52 10.21
C ARG A 39 4.98 4.84 9.86
N VAL A 40 4.92 5.26 8.60
CA VAL A 40 5.45 6.54 8.13
C VAL A 40 4.39 7.24 7.27
N PRO A 41 3.86 8.40 7.68
CA PRO A 41 2.75 9.04 6.98
C PRO A 41 3.09 9.54 5.56
N ASN A 42 4.37 9.59 5.19
CA ASN A 42 4.84 9.89 3.83
C ASN A 42 4.91 8.67 2.91
N ARG A 43 4.61 7.47 3.41
CA ARG A 43 4.50 6.27 2.58
C ARG A 43 3.14 6.20 1.93
N ARG A 44 3.12 5.70 0.70
CA ARG A 44 1.95 5.51 -0.14
C ARG A 44 2.00 4.14 -0.78
N VAL A 45 0.82 3.53 -0.94
CA VAL A 45 0.68 2.29 -1.69
C VAL A 45 0.24 2.64 -3.10
N VAL A 46 1.02 2.22 -4.07
CA VAL A 46 0.74 2.43 -5.49
C VAL A 46 0.76 1.10 -6.22
N ARG A 47 0.04 1.00 -7.33
CA ARG A 47 0.12 -0.19 -8.18
C ARG A 47 1.52 -0.31 -8.77
N VAL A 48 1.95 -1.54 -9.04
CA VAL A 48 3.21 -1.78 -9.77
C VAL A 48 3.22 -0.99 -11.09
N GLY A 49 4.27 -0.20 -11.30
CA GLY A 49 4.42 0.65 -12.48
C GLY A 49 3.73 2.02 -12.40
N HIS A 50 3.06 2.33 -11.29
CA HIS A 50 2.46 3.65 -11.03
C HIS A 50 3.31 4.52 -10.07
N ALA A 51 4.42 3.99 -9.55
CA ALA A 51 5.37 4.78 -8.77
C ALA A 51 6.05 5.84 -9.65
N ASP A 52 6.17 7.07 -9.14
CA ASP A 52 6.96 8.11 -9.78
C ASP A 52 8.40 8.07 -9.24
N TYR A 53 9.29 7.38 -9.95
CA TYR A 53 10.70 7.21 -9.52
C TYR A 53 11.52 8.51 -9.52
N GLU A 54 10.98 9.61 -10.08
CA GLU A 54 11.65 10.91 -10.10
C GLU A 54 11.38 11.71 -8.81
N ASN A 55 10.19 11.60 -8.23
CA ASN A 55 9.79 12.32 -7.01
C ASN A 55 9.61 11.43 -5.78
N GLU A 56 9.51 10.12 -5.98
CA GLU A 56 9.19 9.14 -4.95
C GLU A 56 10.24 8.01 -4.97
N ARG A 57 10.48 7.39 -3.81
CA ARG A 57 11.34 6.21 -3.71
C ARG A 57 10.55 4.97 -3.39
N VAL A 58 10.68 3.96 -4.24
CA VAL A 58 10.18 2.61 -3.96
C VAL A 58 10.96 2.02 -2.79
N LEU A 59 10.27 1.76 -1.69
CA LEU A 59 10.80 1.05 -0.52
C LEU A 59 10.60 -0.47 -0.64
N MET A 60 9.50 -0.87 -1.29
CA MET A 60 9.12 -2.27 -1.48
C MET A 60 8.35 -2.39 -2.80
N GLU A 61 8.58 -3.48 -3.52
CA GLU A 61 7.84 -3.86 -4.71
C GLU A 61 7.39 -5.31 -4.56
N GLU A 62 6.09 -5.54 -4.66
CA GLU A 62 5.46 -6.84 -4.78
C GLU A 62 5.04 -7.03 -6.25
N PRO A 63 5.79 -7.83 -7.04
CA PRO A 63 5.57 -7.95 -8.48
C PRO A 63 4.16 -8.46 -8.79
N GLY A 64 3.43 -7.69 -9.61
CA GLY A 64 2.05 -7.98 -9.99
C GLY A 64 0.99 -7.63 -8.95
N ARG A 65 1.36 -7.04 -7.80
CA ARG A 65 0.42 -6.59 -6.76
C ARG A 65 0.52 -5.09 -6.55
N PHE A 66 1.62 -4.63 -5.94
CA PHE A 66 1.79 -3.21 -5.60
C PHE A 66 3.23 -2.82 -5.29
N GLN A 67 3.45 -1.53 -5.13
CA GLN A 67 4.69 -0.93 -4.68
C GLN A 67 4.38 -0.01 -3.50
N VAL A 68 5.28 0.02 -2.51
CA VAL A 68 5.26 1.02 -1.45
C VAL A 68 6.29 2.07 -1.81
N VAL A 69 5.83 3.29 -1.97
CA VAL A 69 6.69 4.45 -2.25
C VAL A 69 6.72 5.38 -1.06
N GLU A 70 7.82 6.10 -0.91
CA GLU A 70 7.98 7.18 0.05
C GLU A 70 8.35 8.45 -0.71
N ARG A 71 7.55 9.50 -0.50
CA ARG A 71 7.84 10.80 -1.12
C ARG A 71 8.81 11.59 -0.25
N PHE A 72 9.78 12.23 -0.89
CA PHE A 72 10.79 13.06 -0.23
C PHE A 72 10.32 14.50 -0.03
#